data_AF-A0A8T5JIG9-F1
#
_entry.id   AF-A0A8T5JIG9-F1
#
_cell.length_a   1.000
_cell.length_b   1.000
_cell.length_c   1.000
_cell.angle_alpha   90.00
_cell.angle_beta   90.00
_cell.angle_gamma   90.00
#
_symmetry.space_group_name_H-M   'P 1'
#
loop_
_entity.id
_entity.type
_entity.pdbx_description
1 polymer ?
#
loop_
_entity_poly.entity_id
_entity_poly.type
_entity_poly.pdbx_seq_one_letter_code
_entity_poly.pdbx_strand_id
1 'polypeptide(L)' 'MNPKKKLPKDSVELSRQDEYMLVEHTLNKAPYYTIFHFFETSKGTRYIARGGSGKKLDAVRSEFERITGKKLAPLSE' A
#
# COMPACT_ATOMS: atom_id res chain seq x y z
N MET A 1 -13.01 2.53 8.91
CA MET A 1 -11.77 1.78 9.24
C MET A 1 -10.92 2.64 10.15
N ASN A 2 -10.39 2.11 11.25
CA ASN A 2 -9.56 2.90 12.17
C ASN A 2 -8.09 2.97 11.68
N PRO A 3 -7.44 4.14 11.71
CA PRO A 3 -6.04 4.27 11.30
C PRO A 3 -5.10 3.49 12.22
N LYS A 4 -4.28 2.63 11.63
CA LYS A 4 -3.27 1.84 12.35
C LYS A 4 -2.01 2.68 12.60
N LYS A 5 -1.30 2.40 13.69
CA LYS A 5 -0.01 3.02 14.01
C LYS A 5 1.18 2.37 13.28
N LYS A 6 0.98 1.18 12.75
CA LYS A 6 2.02 0.35 12.13
C LYS A 6 1.43 -0.40 10.93
N LEU A 7 2.27 -0.65 9.94
CA LEU A 7 2.02 -1.60 8.87
C LEU A 7 2.03 -3.06 9.41
N PRO A 8 1.54 -4.04 8.63
CA PRO A 8 1.78 -5.45 8.90
C PRO A 8 3.27 -5.78 9.17
N LYS A 9 3.53 -6.81 9.97
CA LYS A 9 4.87 -7.09 10.56
C LYS A 9 5.94 -7.43 9.51
N ASP A 10 5.52 -7.91 8.36
CA ASP A 10 6.31 -8.39 7.23
C ASP A 10 6.10 -7.54 5.97
N SER A 11 5.69 -6.28 6.18
CA SER A 11 5.43 -5.36 5.10
C SER A 11 6.71 -4.94 4.36
N VAL A 12 6.68 -5.08 3.04
CA VAL A 12 7.67 -4.56 2.10
C VAL A 12 7.02 -3.43 1.31
N GLU A 13 7.63 -2.24 1.32
CA GLU A 13 7.19 -1.11 0.50
C GLU A 13 7.62 -1.34 -0.95
N LEU A 14 6.64 -1.44 -1.85
CA LEU A 14 6.88 -1.60 -3.28
C LEU A 14 6.94 -0.26 -4.00
N SER A 15 6.15 0.72 -3.53
CA SER A 15 6.11 2.05 -4.10
C SER A 15 5.52 3.05 -3.11
N ARG A 16 5.92 4.32 -3.23
CA ARG A 16 5.39 5.45 -2.48
C ARG A 16 5.19 6.64 -3.41
N GLN A 17 4.02 7.26 -3.31
CA GLN A 17 3.63 8.43 -4.08
C GLN A 17 2.77 9.33 -3.20
N ASP A 18 3.23 10.55 -2.95
CA ASP A 18 2.56 11.52 -2.08
C ASP A 18 2.24 10.89 -0.70
N GLU A 19 0.97 10.91 -0.29
CA GLU A 19 0.49 10.32 0.97
C GLU A 19 0.07 8.84 0.82
N TYR A 20 0.38 8.21 -0.31
CA TYR A 20 0.00 6.82 -0.59
C TYR A 20 1.23 5.92 -0.74
N MET A 21 1.08 4.67 -0.29
CA MET A 21 2.09 3.65 -0.48
C MET A 21 1.45 2.31 -0.85
N LEU A 22 2.11 1.60 -1.76
CA LEU A 22 1.79 0.22 -2.11
C LEU A 22 2.72 -0.70 -1.32
N VAL A 23 2.13 -1.58 -0.53
CA VAL A 23 2.85 -2.47 0.37
C VAL A 23 2.48 -3.92 0.06
N GLU A 24 3.48 -4.77 -0.07
CA GLU A 24 3.34 -6.22 -0.02
C GLU A 24 3.43 -6.70 1.43
N HIS A 25 2.60 -7.65 1.84
CA HIS A 25 2.73 -8.37 3.09
C HIS A 25 2.08 -9.75 2.97
N THR A 26 2.31 -10.64 3.93
CA THR A 26 1.66 -11.95 3.95
C THR A 26 0.25 -11.82 4.52
N LEU A 27 -0.71 -12.45 3.86
CA LEU A 27 -2.04 -12.70 4.39
C LEU A 27 -2.42 -14.16 4.09
N ASN A 28 -2.77 -14.93 5.12
CA ASN A 28 -3.10 -16.35 4.98
C ASN A 28 -2.00 -17.17 4.26
N LYS A 29 -0.73 -16.93 4.62
CA LYS A 29 0.47 -17.60 4.04
C LYS A 29 0.69 -17.34 2.54
N ALA A 30 0.07 -16.31 1.97
CA ALA A 30 0.28 -15.89 0.59
C ALA A 30 0.60 -14.38 0.51
N PRO A 31 1.34 -13.94 -0.52
CA PRO A 31 1.53 -12.52 -0.80
C PRO A 31 0.19 -11.80 -0.96
N TYR A 32 0.13 -10.61 -0.37
CA TYR A 32 -1.04 -9.74 -0.40
C TYR A 32 -0.59 -8.29 -0.48
N TYR A 33 -1.16 -7.58 -1.43
CA TYR A 33 -0.80 -6.21 -1.74
C TYR A 33 -1.87 -5.29 -1.20
N THR A 34 -1.48 -4.23 -0.50
CA THR A 34 -2.39 -3.26 0.10
C THR A 34 -1.90 -1.85 -0.17
N ILE A 35 -2.81 -1.01 -0.67
CA ILE A 35 -2.59 0.43 -0.75
C ILE A 35 -2.92 1.05 0.61
N PHE A 36 -1.96 1.73 1.21
CA PHE A 36 -2.16 2.53 2.40
C PHE A 36 -2.13 4.02 2.06
N HIS A 37 -3.08 4.78 2.59
CA HIS A 37 -2.93 6.20 2.80
C HIS A 37 -2.26 6.41 4.16
N PHE A 38 -1.19 7.20 4.21
CA PHE A 38 -0.49 7.53 5.44
C PHE A 38 -0.41 9.03 5.67
N PHE A 39 -0.45 9.44 6.93
CA PHE A 39 -0.36 10.84 7.31
C PHE A 39 0.28 10.98 8.69
N GLU A 40 0.96 12.10 8.91
CA GLU A 40 1.59 12.43 10.18
C GLU A 40 0.60 12.99 11.19
N THR A 41 0.78 12.64 12.45
CA THR A 41 0.04 13.21 13.58
C THR A 41 0.99 13.56 14.70
N SER A 42 0.55 14.36 15.68
CA SER A 42 1.33 14.64 16.89
C SER A 42 1.72 13.38 17.70
N LYS A 43 1.14 12.22 17.39
CA LYS A 43 1.42 10.93 18.02
C LYS A 43 2.12 9.95 17.06
N GLY A 44 2.69 10.45 15.96
CA GLY A 44 3.38 9.69 14.90
C GLY A 44 2.49 9.36 13.69
N THR A 45 3.08 8.64 12.73
CA THR A 45 2.45 8.26 11.46
C THR A 45 1.25 7.34 11.65
N ARG A 46 0.21 7.55 10.84
CA ARG A 46 -0.99 6.71 10.79
C ARG A 46 -1.20 6.16 9.40
N TYR A 47 -1.70 4.93 9.33
CA TYR A 47 -1.92 4.19 8.09
C TYR A 47 -3.38 3.74 7.98
N ILE A 48 -4.01 3.97 6.83
CA ILE A 48 -5.37 3.54 6.51
C ILE A 48 -5.34 2.75 5.20
N ALA A 49 -5.82 1.51 5.20
CA ALA A 49 -5.97 0.74 3.97
C ALA A 49 -7.05 1.39 3.08
N ARG A 50 -6.72 1.66 1.83
CA ARG A 50 -7.60 2.32 0.85
C ARG A 50 -7.96 1.35 -0.26
N GLY A 51 -8.93 0.47 -0.02
CA GLY A 51 -9.75 -0.23 -1.03
C GLY A 51 -9.04 -1.16 -2.03
N GLY A 52 -7.95 -0.73 -2.67
CA GLY A 52 -7.09 -1.53 -3.50
C GLY A 52 -6.22 -2.44 -2.66
N SER A 53 -6.78 -3.58 -2.28
CA SER A 53 -6.02 -4.66 -1.66
C SER A 53 -6.37 -5.99 -2.29
N GLY A 54 -5.39 -6.84 -2.51
CA GLY A 54 -5.62 -8.08 -3.24
C GLY A 54 -4.37 -8.93 -3.42
N LYS A 55 -4.58 -10.14 -3.94
CA LYS A 55 -3.50 -11.09 -4.25
C LYS A 55 -2.84 -10.84 -5.61
N LYS A 56 -3.44 -9.99 -6.46
CA LYS A 56 -2.95 -9.70 -7.81
C LYS A 56 -2.24 -8.35 -7.82
N LEU A 57 -0.92 -8.36 -7.94
CA LEU A 57 -0.11 -7.14 -7.92
C LEU A 57 -0.54 -6.15 -9.00
N ASP A 58 -0.72 -6.59 -10.25
CA ASP A 58 -1.07 -5.70 -11.37
C ASP A 58 -2.39 -4.96 -11.18
N ALA A 59 -3.40 -5.63 -10.61
CA ALA A 59 -4.68 -5.00 -10.32
C ALA A 59 -4.54 -3.93 -9.22
N VAL A 60 -3.76 -4.22 -8.19
CA VAL A 60 -3.52 -3.26 -7.08
C VAL A 60 -2.62 -2.12 -7.55
N ARG A 61 -1.66 -2.38 -8.45
CA ARG A 61 -0.84 -1.34 -9.10
C ARG A 61 -1.70 -0.41 -9.95
N SER A 62 -2.56 -0.95 -10.80
CA SER A 62 -3.48 -0.14 -11.61
C SER A 62 -4.37 0.75 -10.73
N GLU A 63 -4.87 0.21 -9.61
CA GLU A 63 -5.63 0.98 -8.63
C GLU A 63 -4.77 2.06 -7.93
N PHE A 64 -3.51 1.75 -7.61
CA PHE A 64 -2.57 2.72 -7.04
C PHE A 64 -2.28 3.88 -7.99
N GLU A 65 -2.06 3.59 -9.28
CA GLU A 65 -1.90 4.60 -10.32
C GLU A 65 -3.17 5.44 -10.48
N ARG A 66 -4.36 4.81 -10.40
CA ARG A 66 -5.64 5.50 -10.47
C ARG A 66 -5.84 6.46 -9.28
N ILE A 67 -5.44 6.06 -8.08
CA ILE A 67 -5.57 6.88 -6.87
C ILE A 67 -4.58 8.05 -6.88
N THR A 68 -3.34 7.79 -7.28
CA THR A 68 -2.24 8.77 -7.22
C THR A 68 -2.11 9.62 -8.47
N GLY A 69 -2.74 9.21 -9.58
CA GLY A 69 -2.58 9.83 -10.90
C GLY A 69 -1.18 9.65 -11.50
N LYS A 70 -0.32 8.82 -10.90
CA LYS A 70 1.07 8.61 -11.32
C LYS A 70 1.29 7.17 -11.75
N LYS A 71 1.88 6.98 -12.93
CA LYS A 71 2.27 5.64 -13.41
C LYS A 71 3.46 5.12 -12.62
N LEU A 72 3.41 3.85 -12.22
CA LEU A 72 4.52 3.13 -11.63
C LEU A 72 5.50 2.72 -12.72
N ALA A 73 6.80 2.73 -12.40
CA ALA A 73 7.80 2.14 -13.29
C ALA A 73 7.49 0.65 -13.52
N PRO A 74 7.66 0.12 -14.74
CA PRO A 74 7.51 -1.32 -14.97
C PRO A 74 8.42 -2.08 -14.01
N LEU A 75 7.92 -3.20 -13.48
CA LEU A 75 8.79 -4.10 -12.72
C LEU A 75 9.76 -4.67 -13.74
N SER A 76 11.06 -4.41 -13.56
CA SER A 76 12.08 -5.05 -14.37
C SER A 76 12.02 -6.55 -14.11
N GLU A 77 11.84 -7.34 -15.18
CA GLU A 77 11.84 -8.81 -15.16
C GLU A 77 13.23 -9.38 -14.82
#